data_AF-A0A398DEZ1-F1
#
_entry.id   AF-A0A398DEZ1-F1
#
_cell.length_a   1.000
_cell.length_b   1.000
_cell.length_c   1.000
_cell.angle_alpha   90.00
_cell.angle_beta   90.00
_cell.angle_gamma   90.00
#
_symmetry.space_group_name_H-M   'P 1'
#
loop_
_entity.id
_entity.type
_entity.pdbx_description
1 polymer ?
#
loop_
_entity_poly.entity_id
_entity_poly.type
_entity_poly.pdbx_seq_one_letter_code
_entity_poly.pdbx_strand_id
1 'polypeptide(L)'
;MNTGKLDLFYFGDIGKYDAFNPAYVCAQEYAAETLFQIASRAPYELSEAEIARLLGVEQETLRPVVDSLLTIKVLERRDGTYRICFPVFLQGDVQQMTGILSSVGDSIARTLERLSSQLVPIAQRFRCHRQFGVGRILYHVICDSVFDDIAFAYFEKERLLCTSKPQPDNRDYLIIGYEACEEVAQNSDLLLCSSNNYTCDGIRFNSFGDSRGRRKDMYRFTRVFDSEPHELAQFLNRSEDIEMLLSSDMKSIASSCSSLVKKIVSNDVHWTDLAEDAETALLLSELGYVSGRQENNRISMTVPVFYQDEQPLIIAVGDIVLPQINDAVRQTFDSFSMCTGDFTAVKHMVDIKEIGNELWHQIFGLTNEHLAKTGLVDKPQHIDGQGRFFRSIRMES
;
A
#
# COMPACT_ATOMS: atom_id res chain seq x y z
N MET A 1 -2.10 22.37 -8.04
CA MET A 1 -1.10 23.42 -7.73
C MET A 1 0.11 22.76 -7.11
N ASN A 2 1.33 23.11 -7.52
CA ASN A 2 2.56 22.65 -6.87
C ASN A 2 2.70 23.35 -5.51
N THR A 3 2.84 22.58 -4.44
CA THR A 3 2.90 23.09 -3.06
C THR A 3 4.32 23.44 -2.61
N GLY A 4 5.34 23.05 -3.39
CA GLY A 4 6.75 23.20 -3.04
C GLY A 4 7.21 22.26 -1.92
N LYS A 5 6.50 21.14 -1.71
CA LYS A 5 6.71 20.17 -0.62
C LYS A 5 6.77 18.74 -1.15
N LEU A 6 7.31 17.85 -0.33
CA LEU A 6 7.21 16.40 -0.54
C LEU A 6 6.20 15.76 0.41
N ASP A 7 5.40 14.84 -0.11
CA ASP A 7 4.71 13.82 0.67
C ASP A 7 5.66 12.63 0.87
N LEU A 8 5.80 12.17 2.12
CA LEU A 8 6.82 11.20 2.50
C LEU A 8 6.19 9.93 3.07
N PHE A 9 6.60 8.79 2.53
CA PHE A 9 6.14 7.46 2.91
C PHE A 9 7.30 6.65 3.45
N TYR A 10 7.03 5.84 4.47
CA TYR A 10 8.04 5.07 5.17
C TYR A 10 7.67 3.58 5.16
N PHE A 11 8.62 2.74 4.76
CA PHE A 11 8.43 1.29 4.66
C PHE A 11 9.46 0.57 5.53
N GLY A 12 9.01 -0.33 6.40
CA GLY A 12 9.87 -1.04 7.36
C GLY A 12 9.75 -0.51 8.80
N ASP A 13 10.76 -0.78 9.62
CA ASP A 13 10.79 -0.38 11.03
C ASP A 13 11.41 1.01 11.19
N ILE A 14 10.54 2.01 11.34
CA ILE A 14 10.92 3.41 11.60
C ILE A 14 11.30 3.69 13.06
N GLY A 15 11.14 2.70 13.96
CA GLY A 15 11.46 2.80 15.37
C GLY A 15 10.53 3.71 16.18
N LYS A 16 10.95 4.05 17.39
CA LYS A 16 10.22 4.95 18.29
C LYS A 16 10.17 6.37 17.72
N TYR A 17 9.16 7.15 18.08
CA TYR A 17 8.97 8.53 17.63
C TYR A 17 9.93 9.48 18.37
N ASP A 18 11.13 9.67 17.82
CA ASP A 18 12.24 10.43 18.40
C ASP A 18 13.13 11.06 17.30
N ALA A 19 14.30 11.58 17.68
CA ALA A 19 15.23 12.28 16.77
C ALA A 19 15.83 11.43 15.63
N PHE A 20 15.69 10.11 15.66
CA PHE A 20 16.10 9.23 14.56
C PHE A 20 14.89 8.71 13.75
N ASN A 21 13.67 9.08 14.15
CA ASN A 21 12.47 8.65 13.46
C ASN A 21 12.20 9.53 12.25
N PRO A 22 12.11 8.95 11.04
CA PRO A 22 11.87 9.74 9.84
C PRO A 22 10.52 10.46 9.87
N ALA A 23 9.47 9.87 10.46
CA ALA A 23 8.17 10.54 10.61
C ALA A 23 8.23 11.72 11.59
N TYR A 24 9.04 11.65 12.64
CA TYR A 24 9.25 12.79 13.55
C TYR A 24 10.07 13.90 12.90
N VAL A 25 11.22 13.54 12.32
CA VAL A 25 12.17 14.49 11.74
C VAL A 25 11.56 15.19 10.54
N CYS A 26 10.91 14.45 9.64
CA CYS A 26 10.32 15.03 8.44
C CYS A 26 8.99 15.76 8.70
N ALA A 27 8.39 15.62 9.90
CA ALA A 27 7.24 16.41 10.33
C ALA A 27 7.64 17.79 10.91
N GLN A 28 8.94 18.05 11.09
CA GLN A 28 9.41 19.38 11.50
C GLN A 28 9.02 20.43 10.46
N GLU A 29 8.74 21.64 10.92
CA GLU A 29 8.45 22.78 10.05
C GLU A 29 9.61 22.97 9.04
N TYR A 30 9.27 23.21 7.77
CA TYR A 30 10.20 23.36 6.65
C TYR A 30 10.95 22.09 6.19
N ALA A 31 10.81 20.93 6.85
CA ALA A 31 11.55 19.73 6.45
C ALA A 31 11.15 19.26 5.04
N ALA A 32 9.85 19.13 4.77
CA ALA A 32 9.34 18.69 3.46
C ALA A 32 9.68 19.68 2.33
N GLU A 33 9.59 20.99 2.61
CA GLU A 33 9.95 22.06 1.70
C GLU A 33 11.46 22.03 1.39
N THR A 34 12.29 21.84 2.41
CA THR A 34 13.75 21.74 2.27
C THR A 34 14.13 20.59 1.36
N LEU A 35 13.55 19.41 1.60
CA LEU A 35 13.78 18.23 0.78
C LEU A 35 13.33 18.47 -0.68
N PHE A 36 12.18 19.12 -0.89
CA PHE A 36 11.72 19.49 -2.22
C PHE A 36 12.70 20.44 -2.95
N GLN A 37 13.21 21.47 -2.28
CA GLN A 37 14.14 22.43 -2.90
C GLN A 37 15.45 21.76 -3.34
N ILE A 38 15.95 20.79 -2.57
CA ILE A 38 17.16 20.04 -2.91
C ILE A 38 16.86 19.04 -4.04
N ALA A 39 15.75 18.31 -3.95
CA ALA A 39 15.35 17.32 -4.96
C ALA A 39 15.16 17.94 -6.35
N SER A 40 14.50 19.11 -6.42
CA SER A 40 14.20 19.83 -7.66
C SER A 40 15.42 20.43 -8.39
N ARG A 41 16.63 20.26 -7.85
CA ARG A 41 17.88 20.84 -8.38
C ARG A 41 18.97 19.80 -8.59
N ALA A 42 20.12 20.21 -9.10
CA ALA A 42 21.26 19.30 -9.22
C ALA A 42 21.79 18.91 -7.83
N PRO A 43 22.32 17.67 -7.67
CA PRO A 43 22.95 17.28 -6.42
C PRO A 43 24.08 18.26 -6.09
N TYR A 44 24.18 18.66 -4.83
CA TYR A 44 25.19 19.61 -4.34
C TYR A 44 25.10 21.02 -4.94
N GLU A 45 23.94 21.41 -5.48
CA GLU A 45 23.72 22.76 -6.01
C GLU A 45 23.43 23.79 -4.91
N LEU A 46 22.63 23.42 -3.90
CA LEU A 46 22.16 24.35 -2.88
C LEU A 46 22.95 24.25 -1.58
N SER A 47 23.34 25.41 -1.07
CA SER A 47 23.79 25.61 0.32
C SER A 47 22.62 25.91 1.27
N GLU A 48 22.86 25.84 2.58
CA GLU A 48 21.84 26.12 3.61
C GLU A 48 21.28 27.55 3.49
N ALA A 49 22.15 28.54 3.24
CA ALA A 49 21.75 29.93 3.06
C ALA A 49 20.85 30.12 1.82
N GLU A 50 21.12 29.40 0.73
CA GLU A 50 20.30 29.47 -0.47
C GLU A 50 18.95 28.80 -0.29
N ILE A 51 18.88 27.69 0.43
CA ILE A 51 17.62 27.05 0.81
C ILE A 51 16.80 28.00 1.68
N ALA A 52 17.40 28.59 2.72
CA ALA A 52 16.73 29.53 3.61
C ALA A 52 16.13 30.72 2.83
N ARG A 53 16.90 31.28 1.89
CA ARG A 53 16.43 32.33 0.99
C ARG A 53 15.25 31.89 0.10
N LEU A 54 15.28 30.67 -0.43
CA LEU A 54 14.19 30.13 -1.26
C LEU A 54 12.90 29.92 -0.46
N LEU A 55 13.03 29.56 0.82
CA LEU A 55 11.91 29.37 1.74
C LEU A 55 11.43 30.67 2.40
N GLY A 56 12.19 31.76 2.28
CA GLY A 56 11.89 33.03 2.91
C GLY A 56 12.05 33.01 4.43
N VAL A 57 12.99 32.21 4.95
CA VAL A 57 13.27 32.05 6.38
C VAL A 57 14.72 32.42 6.70
N GLU A 58 14.98 32.73 7.97
CA GLU A 58 16.35 32.94 8.47
C GLU A 58 17.13 31.63 8.49
N GLN A 59 18.44 31.70 8.21
CA GLN A 59 19.30 30.52 8.14
C GLN A 59 19.36 29.77 9.49
N GLU A 60 19.36 30.51 10.60
CA GLU A 60 19.37 30.00 11.96
C GLU A 60 18.13 29.18 12.29
N THR A 61 16.98 29.50 11.67
CA THR A 61 15.74 28.72 11.80
C THR A 61 15.84 27.41 11.04
N LEU A 62 16.50 27.41 9.88
CA LEU A 62 16.61 26.23 9.02
C LEU A 62 17.67 25.23 9.50
N ARG A 63 18.76 25.71 10.11
CA ARG A 63 19.91 24.88 10.50
C ARG A 63 19.52 23.65 11.35
N PRO A 64 18.71 23.75 12.43
CA PRO A 64 18.31 22.58 13.22
C PRO A 64 17.54 21.52 12.42
N VAL A 65 16.76 21.95 11.43
CA VAL A 65 16.01 21.06 10.53
C VAL A 65 16.98 20.31 9.62
N VAL A 66 17.92 21.02 9.00
CA VAL A 66 18.96 20.42 8.15
C VAL A 66 19.84 19.45 8.95
N ASP A 67 20.23 19.82 10.17
CA ASP A 67 21.01 18.95 11.05
C ASP A 67 20.24 17.66 11.41
N SER A 68 18.92 17.76 11.64
CA SER A 68 18.05 16.59 11.88
C SER A 68 17.95 15.69 10.63
N LEU A 69 17.79 16.28 9.45
CA LEU A 69 17.74 15.55 8.18
C LEU A 69 19.07 14.84 7.85
N LEU A 70 20.20 15.47 8.17
CA LEU A 70 21.53 14.84 8.08
C LEU A 70 21.66 13.67 9.07
N THR A 71 21.10 13.82 10.27
CA THR A 71 21.16 12.79 11.33
C THR A 71 20.51 11.47 10.89
N ILE A 72 19.37 11.54 10.21
CA ILE A 72 18.67 10.36 9.65
C ILE A 72 19.14 9.97 8.25
N LYS A 73 20.23 10.59 7.75
CA LYS A 73 20.85 10.30 6.44
C LYS A 73 19.90 10.44 5.24
N VAL A 74 18.89 11.31 5.32
CA VAL A 74 18.09 11.63 4.13
C VAL A 74 18.76 12.66 3.23
N LEU A 75 19.76 13.36 3.78
CA LEU A 75 20.67 14.26 3.09
C LEU A 75 22.12 13.80 3.22
N GLU A 76 22.92 14.09 2.21
CA GLU A 76 24.38 14.08 2.28
C GLU A 76 24.90 15.49 2.04
N ARG A 77 25.88 15.91 2.85
CA ARG A 77 26.55 17.21 2.74
C ARG A 77 27.93 17.07 2.14
N ARG A 78 28.25 17.89 1.14
CA ARG A 78 29.59 18.04 0.57
C ARG A 78 29.87 19.51 0.30
N ASP A 79 31.03 20.01 0.74
CA ASP A 79 31.47 21.39 0.49
C ASP A 79 30.43 22.47 0.85
N GLY A 80 29.57 22.19 1.85
CA GLY A 80 28.50 23.10 2.31
C GLY A 80 27.20 23.04 1.52
N THR A 81 27.10 22.16 0.51
CA THR A 81 25.90 21.93 -0.28
C THR A 81 25.37 20.49 -0.13
N TYR A 82 24.17 20.23 -0.63
CA TYR A 82 23.40 19.03 -0.27
C TYR A 82 22.89 18.23 -1.48
N ARG A 83 22.76 16.92 -1.30
CA ARG A 83 21.96 16.04 -2.17
C ARG A 83 20.96 15.21 -1.34
N ILE A 84 19.94 14.68 -2.01
CA ILE A 84 18.98 13.72 -1.44
C ILE A 84 19.57 12.30 -1.47
N CYS A 85 19.25 11.49 -0.46
CA CYS A 85 19.77 10.11 -0.29
C CYS A 85 18.68 9.03 -0.24
N PHE A 86 17.50 9.33 -0.78
CA PHE A 86 16.37 8.40 -0.89
C PHE A 86 15.56 8.69 -2.17
N PRO A 87 14.76 7.75 -2.70
CA PRO A 87 13.97 7.98 -3.90
C PRO A 87 13.00 9.14 -3.74
N VAL A 88 13.10 10.12 -4.64
CA VAL A 88 12.12 11.22 -4.79
C VAL A 88 11.63 11.25 -6.23
N PHE A 89 10.31 11.34 -6.38
CA PHE A 89 9.61 11.41 -7.66
C PHE A 89 8.83 12.73 -7.74
N LEU A 90 9.34 13.63 -8.57
CA LEU A 90 8.71 14.91 -8.89
C LEU A 90 7.69 14.72 -10.03
N GLN A 91 6.86 15.73 -10.28
CA GLN A 91 5.85 15.71 -11.34
C GLN A 91 6.43 15.28 -12.70
N GLY A 92 7.60 15.83 -13.06
CA GLY A 92 8.29 15.48 -14.31
C GLY A 92 8.82 14.04 -14.35
N ASP A 93 9.16 13.44 -13.20
CA ASP A 93 9.59 12.05 -13.11
C ASP A 93 8.40 11.11 -13.37
N VAL A 94 7.28 11.38 -12.70
CA VAL A 94 6.07 10.55 -12.76
C VAL A 94 5.48 10.48 -14.19
N GLN A 95 5.48 11.62 -14.91
CA GLN A 95 5.07 11.66 -16.31
C GLN A 95 5.93 10.74 -17.20
N GLN A 96 7.24 10.77 -17.01
CA GLN A 96 8.18 9.94 -17.77
C GLN A 96 8.05 8.46 -17.38
N MET A 97 7.95 8.16 -16.07
CA MET A 97 7.76 6.82 -15.55
C MET A 97 6.53 6.16 -16.16
N THR A 98 5.39 6.86 -16.18
CA THR A 98 4.13 6.32 -16.70
C THR A 98 4.29 5.80 -18.13
N GLY A 99 4.99 6.56 -18.99
CA GLY A 99 5.24 6.16 -20.38
C GLY A 99 6.08 4.89 -20.50
N ILE A 100 7.13 4.77 -19.69
CA ILE A 100 8.03 3.60 -19.71
C ILE A 100 7.33 2.37 -19.14
N LEU A 101 6.73 2.53 -17.95
CA LEU A 101 6.18 1.43 -17.16
C LEU A 101 4.90 0.85 -17.73
N SER A 102 4.09 1.64 -18.46
CA SER A 102 2.87 1.14 -19.10
C SER A 102 3.14 -0.01 -20.06
N SER A 103 4.22 0.08 -20.84
CA SER A 103 4.59 -0.97 -21.80
C SER A 103 4.96 -2.30 -21.11
N VAL A 104 5.57 -2.20 -19.93
CA VAL A 104 6.01 -3.34 -19.12
C VAL A 104 4.81 -3.99 -18.45
N GLY A 105 3.92 -3.18 -17.85
CA GLY A 105 2.67 -3.67 -17.27
C GLY A 105 1.80 -4.42 -18.29
N ASP A 106 1.67 -3.88 -19.49
CA ASP A 106 0.98 -4.54 -20.62
C ASP A 106 1.64 -5.88 -21.00
N SER A 107 2.98 -5.92 -21.07
CA SER A 107 3.74 -7.12 -21.40
C SER A 107 3.58 -8.23 -20.36
N ILE A 108 3.63 -7.86 -19.08
CA ILE A 108 3.37 -8.76 -17.95
C ILE A 108 1.93 -9.27 -18.02
N ALA A 109 0.95 -8.40 -18.19
CA ALA A 109 -0.46 -8.80 -18.27
C ALA A 109 -0.72 -9.82 -19.39
N ARG A 110 -0.20 -9.58 -20.60
CA ARG A 110 -0.28 -10.54 -21.72
C ARG A 110 0.42 -11.87 -21.43
N THR A 111 1.47 -11.84 -20.60
CA THR A 111 2.13 -13.08 -20.15
C THR A 111 1.20 -13.86 -19.23
N LEU A 112 0.54 -13.21 -18.27
CA LEU A 112 -0.45 -13.85 -17.40
C LEU A 112 -1.67 -14.37 -18.18
N GLU A 113 -2.14 -13.66 -19.20
CA GLU A 113 -3.21 -14.14 -20.07
C GLU A 113 -2.85 -15.45 -20.78
N ARG A 114 -1.60 -15.58 -21.25
CA ARG A 114 -1.10 -16.83 -21.84
C ARG A 114 -0.98 -17.96 -20.81
N LEU A 115 -0.70 -17.62 -19.55
CA LEU A 115 -0.64 -18.55 -18.43
C LEU A 115 -2.02 -18.93 -17.88
N SER A 116 -3.11 -18.29 -18.33
CA SER A 116 -4.48 -18.51 -17.81
C SER A 116 -4.88 -19.99 -17.72
N SER A 117 -4.53 -20.80 -18.73
CA SER A 117 -4.80 -22.25 -18.75
C SER A 117 -4.15 -23.02 -17.60
N GLN A 118 -3.07 -22.51 -17.00
CA GLN A 118 -2.39 -23.06 -15.82
C GLN A 118 -2.91 -22.44 -14.52
N LEU A 119 -3.25 -21.15 -14.53
CA LEU A 119 -3.67 -20.39 -13.35
C LEU A 119 -5.11 -20.69 -12.94
N VAL A 120 -6.03 -20.79 -13.91
CA VAL A 120 -7.46 -21.04 -13.67
C VAL A 120 -7.70 -22.35 -12.90
N PRO A 121 -7.07 -23.49 -13.25
CA PRO A 121 -7.22 -24.72 -12.47
C PRO A 121 -6.77 -24.60 -11.01
N ILE A 122 -5.75 -23.76 -10.71
CA ILE A 122 -5.32 -23.53 -9.33
C ILE A 122 -6.38 -22.70 -8.59
N ALA A 123 -6.88 -21.63 -9.20
CA ALA A 123 -7.94 -20.80 -8.63
C ALA A 123 -9.22 -21.61 -8.31
N GLN A 124 -9.55 -22.60 -9.14
CA GLN A 124 -10.71 -23.46 -8.94
C GLN A 124 -10.59 -24.41 -7.74
N ARG A 125 -9.37 -24.61 -7.21
CA ARG A 125 -9.11 -25.49 -6.05
C ARG A 125 -9.35 -24.81 -4.71
N PHE A 126 -9.43 -23.48 -4.66
CA PHE A 126 -9.76 -22.76 -3.43
C PHE A 126 -11.20 -23.06 -3.00
N ARG A 127 -11.42 -23.25 -1.70
CA ARG A 127 -12.74 -23.55 -1.12
C ARG A 127 -13.78 -22.47 -1.46
N CYS A 128 -13.34 -21.21 -1.51
CA CYS A 128 -14.19 -20.07 -1.83
C CYS A 128 -14.68 -20.06 -3.30
N HIS A 129 -14.14 -20.90 -4.20
CA HIS A 129 -14.59 -21.01 -5.59
C HIS A 129 -16.06 -21.46 -5.72
N ARG A 130 -16.61 -22.12 -4.69
CA ARG A 130 -18.04 -22.49 -4.65
C ARG A 130 -18.96 -21.27 -4.63
N GLN A 131 -18.45 -20.10 -4.25
CA GLN A 131 -19.22 -18.87 -4.07
C GLN A 131 -18.69 -17.71 -4.92
N PHE A 132 -17.39 -17.71 -5.24
CA PHE A 132 -16.73 -16.63 -5.98
C PHE A 132 -16.14 -17.11 -7.30
N GLY A 133 -16.27 -16.27 -8.32
CA GLY A 133 -15.70 -16.53 -9.65
C GLY A 133 -14.17 -16.58 -9.62
N VAL A 134 -13.60 -17.21 -10.66
CA VAL A 134 -12.13 -17.33 -10.80
C VAL A 134 -11.46 -15.96 -10.86
N GLY A 135 -12.05 -14.98 -11.56
CA GLY A 135 -11.50 -13.62 -11.63
C GLY A 135 -11.41 -12.95 -10.26
N ARG A 136 -12.40 -13.14 -9.38
CA ARG A 136 -12.34 -12.66 -8.00
C ARG A 136 -11.25 -13.32 -7.17
N ILE A 137 -11.03 -14.62 -7.36
CA ILE A 137 -9.98 -15.36 -6.65
C ILE A 137 -8.61 -14.91 -7.14
N LEU A 138 -8.39 -14.87 -8.46
CA LEU A 138 -7.14 -14.43 -9.06
C LEU A 138 -6.81 -12.97 -8.73
N TYR A 139 -7.81 -12.10 -8.55
CA TYR A 139 -7.59 -10.75 -8.04
C TYR A 139 -6.84 -10.76 -6.69
N HIS A 140 -7.31 -11.51 -5.70
CA HIS A 140 -6.63 -11.57 -4.39
C HIS A 140 -5.36 -12.42 -4.40
N VAL A 141 -5.28 -13.43 -5.27
CA VAL A 141 -4.10 -14.30 -5.33
C VAL A 141 -2.97 -13.63 -6.09
N ILE A 142 -3.21 -13.13 -7.30
CA ILE A 142 -2.17 -12.53 -8.14
C ILE A 142 -1.88 -11.10 -7.68
N CYS A 143 -2.90 -10.24 -7.63
CA CYS A 143 -2.70 -8.80 -7.46
C CYS A 143 -2.26 -8.44 -6.03
N ASP A 144 -2.90 -9.04 -5.01
CA ASP A 144 -2.56 -8.84 -3.60
C ASP A 144 -1.44 -9.80 -3.17
N SER A 145 -1.69 -11.11 -3.15
CA SER A 145 -0.72 -12.04 -2.53
C SER A 145 0.60 -12.23 -3.29
N VAL A 146 0.55 -12.31 -4.62
CA VAL A 146 1.77 -12.58 -5.39
C VAL A 146 2.51 -11.29 -5.69
N PHE A 147 1.83 -10.24 -6.17
CA PHE A 147 2.50 -9.00 -6.54
C PHE A 147 2.81 -8.06 -5.37
N ASP A 148 1.91 -7.89 -4.41
CA ASP A 148 2.11 -6.96 -3.28
C ASP A 148 2.90 -7.59 -2.12
N ASP A 149 3.02 -8.92 -2.06
CA ASP A 149 3.71 -9.63 -0.96
C ASP A 149 4.88 -10.50 -1.49
N ILE A 150 4.60 -11.64 -2.15
CA ILE A 150 5.65 -12.61 -2.53
C ILE A 150 6.71 -12.03 -3.48
N ALA A 151 6.31 -11.16 -4.41
CA ALA A 151 7.19 -10.60 -5.43
C ALA A 151 8.32 -9.76 -4.82
N PHE A 152 8.10 -9.05 -3.71
CA PHE A 152 9.14 -8.26 -3.07
C PHE A 152 10.31 -9.14 -2.61
N ALA A 153 10.03 -10.21 -1.88
CA ALA A 153 11.04 -11.16 -1.44
C ALA A 153 11.75 -11.85 -2.63
N TYR A 154 10.99 -12.16 -3.69
CA TYR A 154 11.54 -12.74 -4.91
C TYR A 154 12.51 -11.78 -5.61
N PHE A 155 12.11 -10.53 -5.84
CA PHE A 155 12.94 -9.54 -6.55
C PHE A 155 14.09 -9.00 -5.71
N GLU A 156 13.98 -9.01 -4.38
CA GLU A 156 15.09 -8.73 -3.48
C GLU A 156 16.18 -9.82 -3.58
N LYS A 157 15.78 -11.10 -3.61
CA LYS A 157 16.71 -12.21 -3.86
C LYS A 157 17.39 -12.11 -5.23
N GLU A 158 16.67 -11.65 -6.24
CA GLU A 158 17.18 -11.38 -7.59
C GLU A 158 18.02 -10.09 -7.69
N ARG A 159 18.17 -9.38 -6.56
CA ARG A 159 18.90 -8.11 -6.40
C ARG A 159 18.39 -6.97 -7.28
N LEU A 160 17.09 -6.98 -7.56
CA LEU A 160 16.42 -5.95 -8.37
C LEU A 160 15.91 -4.79 -7.51
N LEU A 161 15.42 -5.08 -6.31
CA LEU A 161 14.96 -4.07 -5.35
C LEU A 161 15.45 -4.40 -3.93
N CYS A 162 15.20 -3.48 -3.01
CA CYS A 162 15.22 -3.76 -1.58
C CYS A 162 13.88 -3.36 -0.94
N THR A 163 13.53 -4.02 0.17
CA THR A 163 12.31 -3.73 0.93
C THR A 163 12.57 -2.81 2.13
N SER A 164 13.79 -2.86 2.65
CA SER A 164 14.30 -2.01 3.72
C SER A 164 15.79 -1.73 3.50
N LYS A 165 16.35 -0.79 4.27
CA LYS A 165 17.80 -0.61 4.38
C LYS A 165 18.18 -0.21 5.79
N PRO A 166 19.37 -0.61 6.29
CA PRO A 166 19.84 -0.18 7.60
C PRO A 166 19.98 1.34 7.67
N GLN A 167 19.41 1.91 8.74
CA GLN A 167 19.38 3.33 9.03
C GLN A 167 20.04 3.59 10.40
N PRO A 168 20.37 4.86 10.71
CA PRO A 168 20.88 5.23 12.03
C PRO A 168 20.03 4.66 13.17
N ASP A 169 20.67 4.42 14.32
CA ASP A 169 19.99 3.91 15.53
C ASP A 169 19.37 2.50 15.38
N ASN A 170 20.00 1.63 14.59
CA ASN A 170 19.57 0.24 14.38
C ASN A 170 18.14 0.11 13.84
N ARG A 171 17.73 1.05 13.00
CA ARG A 171 16.45 1.04 12.27
C ARG A 171 16.62 0.42 10.90
N ASP A 172 15.54 -0.05 10.31
CA ASP A 172 15.57 -0.71 9.00
C ASP A 172 14.37 -0.31 8.16
N TYR A 173 14.54 0.74 7.36
CA TYR A 173 13.44 1.33 6.59
C TYR A 173 13.89 2.03 5.31
N LEU A 174 12.96 2.13 4.35
CA LEU A 174 13.02 3.01 3.18
C LEU A 174 12.16 4.25 3.38
N ILE A 175 12.55 5.33 2.71
CA ILE A 175 11.73 6.53 2.54
C ILE A 175 11.48 6.70 1.05
N ILE A 176 10.23 6.92 0.66
CA ILE A 176 9.88 7.33 -0.70
C ILE A 176 9.21 8.71 -0.62
N GLY A 177 9.71 9.65 -1.42
CA GLY A 177 9.17 11.00 -1.49
C GLY A 177 8.47 11.27 -2.81
N TYR A 178 7.33 11.93 -2.73
CA TYR A 178 6.56 12.39 -3.88
C TYR A 178 6.40 13.88 -3.82
N GLU A 179 6.48 14.57 -4.96
CA GLU A 179 6.04 15.95 -5.00
C GLU A 179 4.56 16.03 -4.61
N ALA A 180 4.25 16.86 -3.61
CA ALA A 180 2.90 17.08 -3.12
C ALA A 180 2.12 17.94 -4.13
N CYS A 181 1.65 17.30 -5.20
CA CYS A 181 0.80 17.91 -6.22
C CYS A 181 -0.23 16.91 -6.75
N GLU A 182 -1.33 17.44 -7.28
CA GLU A 182 -2.48 16.66 -7.72
C GLU A 182 -2.13 15.64 -8.82
N GLU A 183 -1.23 15.99 -9.74
CA GLU A 183 -0.86 15.10 -10.83
C GLU A 183 -0.11 13.87 -10.34
N VAL A 184 0.83 14.05 -9.39
CA VAL A 184 1.56 12.94 -8.77
C VAL A 184 0.62 12.07 -7.94
N ALA A 185 -0.26 12.68 -7.15
CA ALA A 185 -1.28 11.96 -6.38
C ALA A 185 -2.19 11.14 -7.30
N GLN A 186 -2.71 11.71 -8.38
CA GLN A 186 -3.58 11.00 -9.33
C GLN A 186 -2.89 9.82 -10.02
N ASN A 187 -1.57 9.88 -10.22
CA ASN A 187 -0.83 8.80 -10.85
C ASN A 187 -0.75 7.56 -9.96
N SER A 188 -0.52 7.74 -8.66
CA SER A 188 -0.41 6.65 -7.69
C SER A 188 -1.77 6.21 -7.12
N ASP A 189 -2.65 7.17 -6.79
CA ASP A 189 -3.90 6.91 -6.06
C ASP A 189 -4.93 6.11 -6.84
N LEU A 190 -4.76 6.03 -8.15
CA LEU A 190 -5.64 5.33 -9.07
C LEU A 190 -5.06 4.00 -9.54
N LEU A 191 -3.97 3.51 -8.98
CA LEU A 191 -3.45 2.18 -9.32
C LEU A 191 -3.94 1.14 -8.32
N LEU A 192 -4.32 -0.04 -8.82
CA LEU A 192 -4.68 -1.19 -7.99
C LEU A 192 -3.41 -1.80 -7.37
N CYS A 193 -2.83 -1.13 -6.37
CA CYS A 193 -1.54 -1.50 -5.79
C CYS A 193 -1.43 -1.28 -4.27
N SER A 194 -2.54 -1.23 -3.55
CA SER A 194 -2.55 -0.94 -2.12
C SER A 194 -3.36 -1.95 -1.32
N SER A 195 -2.72 -2.57 -0.33
CA SER A 195 -3.30 -3.52 0.60
C SER A 195 -3.48 -2.90 1.99
N ASN A 196 -4.72 -2.90 2.49
CA ASN A 196 -5.04 -2.59 3.89
C ASN A 196 -5.23 -3.90 4.64
N ASN A 197 -4.49 -4.09 5.73
CA ASN A 197 -4.54 -5.30 6.52
C ASN A 197 -4.72 -4.98 8.00
N TYR A 198 -5.65 -5.69 8.65
CA TYR A 198 -5.79 -5.69 10.10
C TYR A 198 -5.88 -7.13 10.59
N THR A 199 -4.93 -7.55 11.43
CA THR A 199 -4.84 -8.92 11.96
C THR A 199 -5.23 -8.94 13.44
N CYS A 200 -6.13 -9.85 13.80
CA CYS A 200 -6.53 -10.12 15.18
C CYS A 200 -6.94 -11.58 15.33
N ASP A 201 -6.51 -12.24 16.41
CA ASP A 201 -6.91 -13.59 16.80
C ASP A 201 -6.93 -14.61 15.65
N GLY A 202 -5.87 -14.69 14.84
CA GLY A 202 -5.79 -15.64 13.72
C GLY A 202 -6.72 -15.32 12.54
N ILE A 203 -7.16 -14.07 12.41
CA ILE A 203 -7.92 -13.56 11.27
C ILE A 203 -7.22 -12.31 10.74
N ARG A 204 -6.95 -12.29 9.43
CA ARG A 204 -6.58 -11.07 8.71
C ARG A 204 -7.78 -10.55 7.93
N PHE A 205 -8.26 -9.38 8.32
CA PHE A 205 -9.18 -8.58 7.54
C PHE A 205 -8.37 -7.83 6.48
N ASN A 206 -8.56 -8.19 5.21
CA ASN A 206 -7.82 -7.63 4.09
C ASN A 206 -8.75 -6.84 3.18
N SER A 207 -8.23 -5.75 2.61
CA SER A 207 -8.80 -5.08 1.45
C SER A 207 -7.67 -4.69 0.48
N PHE A 208 -7.82 -5.05 -0.79
CA PHE A 208 -6.86 -4.70 -1.84
C PHE A 208 -7.54 -3.87 -2.92
N GLY A 209 -6.85 -2.85 -3.41
CA GLY A 209 -7.41 -1.86 -4.33
C GLY A 209 -6.49 -0.68 -4.59
N ASP A 210 -7.09 0.45 -4.96
CA ASP A 210 -6.39 1.73 -5.14
C ASP A 210 -6.30 2.56 -3.84
N SER A 211 -5.28 3.41 -3.71
CA SER A 211 -5.07 4.15 -2.44
C SER A 211 -6.02 5.34 -2.25
N ARG A 212 -6.92 5.60 -3.21
CA ARG A 212 -7.87 6.70 -3.15
C ARG A 212 -8.94 6.52 -2.09
N GLY A 213 -9.15 7.56 -1.28
CA GLY A 213 -10.29 7.67 -0.38
C GLY A 213 -10.16 6.86 0.90
N ARG A 214 -11.27 6.79 1.66
CA ARG A 214 -11.38 6.08 2.94
C ARG A 214 -12.14 4.78 2.73
N ARG A 215 -11.44 3.71 2.31
CA ARG A 215 -12.03 2.37 2.13
C ARG A 215 -12.80 1.95 3.38
N LYS A 216 -14.05 1.54 3.25
CA LYS A 216 -14.82 1.03 4.39
C LYS A 216 -14.40 -0.41 4.68
N ASP A 217 -13.32 -0.60 5.42
CA ASP A 217 -12.76 -1.90 5.81
C ASP A 217 -12.32 -1.88 7.30
N MET A 218 -11.91 -3.03 7.84
CA MET A 218 -11.52 -3.13 9.25
C MET A 218 -10.30 -2.26 9.59
N TYR A 219 -9.32 -2.18 8.68
CA TYR A 219 -8.11 -1.38 8.90
C TYR A 219 -8.43 0.12 9.00
N ARG A 220 -9.23 0.66 8.07
CA ARG A 220 -9.65 2.06 8.12
C ARG A 220 -10.60 2.33 9.27
N PHE A 221 -11.46 1.37 9.61
CA PHE A 221 -12.28 1.45 10.83
C PHE A 221 -11.39 1.66 12.07
N THR A 222 -10.33 0.87 12.25
CA THR A 222 -9.45 1.03 13.42
C THR A 222 -8.71 2.37 13.41
N ARG A 223 -8.27 2.84 12.23
CA ARG A 223 -7.64 4.16 12.09
C ARG A 223 -8.56 5.30 12.49
N VAL A 224 -9.82 5.27 12.04
CA VAL A 224 -10.84 6.27 12.42
C VAL A 224 -11.16 6.15 13.91
N PHE A 225 -11.30 4.93 14.43
CA PHE A 225 -11.55 4.69 15.85
C PHE A 225 -10.46 5.31 16.75
N ASP A 226 -9.19 5.10 16.40
CA ASP A 226 -8.06 5.54 17.23
C ASP A 226 -7.73 7.03 17.07
N SER A 227 -7.86 7.59 15.86
CA SER A 227 -7.34 8.93 15.54
C SER A 227 -8.44 9.99 15.33
N GLU A 228 -9.63 9.58 14.86
CA GLU A 228 -10.71 10.47 14.44
C GLU A 228 -12.08 9.98 14.95
N PRO A 229 -12.25 9.65 16.26
CA PRO A 229 -13.46 8.97 16.76
C PRO A 229 -14.76 9.76 16.54
N HIS A 230 -14.67 11.08 16.39
CA HIS A 230 -15.80 11.95 16.06
C HIS A 230 -16.35 11.74 14.64
N GLU A 231 -15.56 11.16 13.73
CA GLU A 231 -15.99 10.82 12.37
C GLU A 231 -16.62 9.43 12.27
N LEU A 232 -16.58 8.61 13.34
CA LEU A 232 -16.97 7.20 13.29
C LEU A 232 -18.42 7.00 12.84
N ALA A 233 -19.32 7.88 13.27
CA ALA A 233 -20.73 7.86 12.88
C ALA A 233 -20.91 8.04 11.37
N GLN A 234 -20.16 8.97 10.78
CA GLN A 234 -20.15 9.21 9.35
C GLN A 234 -19.52 8.04 8.60
N PHE A 235 -18.41 7.49 9.09
CA PHE A 235 -17.72 6.36 8.47
C PHE A 235 -18.60 5.10 8.43
N LEU A 236 -19.33 4.82 9.51
CA LEU A 236 -20.24 3.67 9.60
C LEU A 236 -21.60 3.92 8.93
N ASN A 237 -21.92 5.18 8.58
CA ASN A 237 -23.25 5.61 8.15
C ASN A 237 -24.35 5.32 9.20
N ARG A 238 -24.02 5.46 10.49
CA ARG A 238 -24.95 5.27 11.60
C ARG A 238 -24.60 6.17 12.77
N SER A 239 -25.61 6.73 13.43
CA SER A 239 -25.43 7.51 14.66
C SER A 239 -25.78 6.74 15.92
N GLU A 240 -26.63 5.73 15.79
CA GLU A 240 -27.04 4.85 16.88
C GLU A 240 -25.86 3.91 17.23
N ASP A 241 -25.69 3.60 18.52
CA ASP A 241 -24.69 2.64 19.04
C ASP A 241 -23.21 3.04 18.91
N ILE A 242 -22.89 4.24 18.43
CA ILE A 242 -21.51 4.74 18.38
C ILE A 242 -20.91 4.92 19.78
N GLU A 243 -21.68 5.44 20.74
CA GLU A 243 -21.21 5.59 22.12
C GLU A 243 -20.89 4.24 22.77
N MET A 244 -21.66 3.21 22.45
CA MET A 244 -21.42 1.86 22.93
C MET A 244 -20.16 1.25 22.31
N LEU A 245 -19.94 1.44 21.00
CA LEU A 245 -18.67 1.05 20.37
C LEU A 245 -17.48 1.76 21.02
N LEU A 246 -17.58 3.07 21.24
CA LEU A 246 -16.53 3.87 21.89
C LEU A 246 -16.33 3.53 23.38
N SER A 247 -17.29 2.87 24.02
CA SER A 247 -17.16 2.38 25.40
C SER A 247 -16.30 1.12 25.51
N SER A 248 -16.05 0.43 24.39
CA SER A 248 -15.19 -0.75 24.29
C SER A 248 -13.81 -0.37 23.74
N ASP A 249 -12.78 -1.15 24.06
CA ASP A 249 -11.49 -0.99 23.39
C ASP A 249 -11.48 -1.66 22.01
N MET A 250 -10.71 -1.09 21.07
CA MET A 250 -10.63 -1.58 19.69
C MET A 250 -10.19 -3.05 19.60
N LYS A 251 -9.32 -3.51 20.53
CA LYS A 251 -8.87 -4.90 20.54
C LYS A 251 -10.02 -5.85 20.89
N SER A 252 -10.86 -5.51 21.87
CA SER A 252 -12.07 -6.27 22.21
C SER A 252 -13.05 -6.34 21.03
N ILE A 253 -13.31 -5.20 20.37
CA ILE A 253 -14.18 -5.14 19.18
C ILE A 253 -13.64 -6.07 18.08
N ALA A 254 -12.36 -5.97 17.77
CA ALA A 254 -11.70 -6.81 16.77
C ALA A 254 -11.73 -8.30 17.12
N SER A 255 -11.55 -8.64 18.39
CA SER A 255 -11.57 -10.04 18.88
C SER A 255 -12.95 -10.65 18.73
N SER A 256 -14.00 -9.88 19.04
CA SER A 256 -15.40 -10.27 18.81
C SER A 256 -15.69 -10.47 17.33
N CYS A 257 -15.26 -9.54 16.47
CA CYS A 257 -15.38 -9.68 15.02
C CYS A 257 -14.69 -10.95 14.50
N SER A 258 -13.46 -11.21 14.95
CA SER A 258 -12.67 -12.39 14.56
C SER A 258 -13.34 -13.69 15.00
N SER A 259 -13.86 -13.72 16.23
CA SER A 259 -14.59 -14.86 16.80
C SER A 259 -15.88 -15.14 16.02
N LEU A 260 -16.64 -14.10 15.67
CA LEU A 260 -17.85 -14.25 14.88
C LEU A 260 -17.55 -14.70 13.45
N VAL A 261 -16.51 -14.19 12.79
CA VAL A 261 -16.07 -14.68 11.48
C VAL A 261 -15.75 -16.17 11.53
N LYS A 262 -14.98 -16.64 12.53
CA LYS A 262 -14.69 -18.07 12.72
C LYS A 262 -15.96 -18.90 12.89
N LYS A 263 -16.94 -18.39 13.65
CA LYS A 263 -18.24 -19.03 13.87
C LYS A 263 -19.04 -19.15 12.57
N ILE A 264 -19.13 -18.09 11.77
CA ILE A 264 -19.84 -18.05 10.48
C ILE A 264 -19.18 -18.96 9.44
N VAL A 265 -17.85 -19.01 9.41
CA VAL A 265 -17.12 -19.85 8.46
C VAL A 265 -17.27 -21.34 8.79
N SER A 266 -17.42 -21.68 10.09
CA SER A 266 -17.46 -23.07 10.56
C SER A 266 -18.87 -23.65 10.71
N ASN A 267 -19.90 -22.80 10.85
CA ASN A 267 -21.26 -23.20 11.18
C ASN A 267 -22.28 -22.44 10.33
N ASP A 268 -23.50 -22.96 10.25
CA ASP A 268 -24.64 -22.17 9.77
C ASP A 268 -25.08 -21.23 10.90
N VAL A 269 -25.05 -19.92 10.65
CA VAL A 269 -25.33 -18.89 11.66
C VAL A 269 -26.49 -18.03 11.18
N HIS A 270 -27.50 -17.84 12.04
CA HIS A 270 -28.64 -16.99 11.74
C HIS A 270 -28.68 -15.76 12.66
N TRP A 271 -29.17 -14.65 12.12
CA TRP A 271 -29.40 -13.39 12.85
C TRP A 271 -30.28 -13.56 14.08
N THR A 272 -31.22 -14.50 14.06
CA THR A 272 -32.11 -14.81 15.19
C THR A 272 -31.39 -15.43 16.38
N ASP A 273 -30.20 -16.02 16.14
CA ASP A 273 -29.43 -16.75 17.14
C ASP A 273 -28.30 -15.89 17.72
N LEU A 274 -28.11 -14.69 17.16
CA LEU A 274 -27.14 -13.71 17.64
C LEU A 274 -27.76 -12.90 18.78
N ALA A 275 -27.70 -13.43 19.99
CA ALA A 275 -28.06 -12.65 21.19
C ALA A 275 -27.07 -11.50 21.39
N GLU A 276 -25.92 -11.78 22.00
CA GLU A 276 -24.88 -10.78 22.32
C GLU A 276 -24.02 -10.40 21.10
N ASP A 277 -24.00 -11.25 20.06
CA ASP A 277 -23.20 -11.08 18.85
C ASP A 277 -23.84 -10.14 17.80
N ALA A 278 -25.07 -9.67 18.01
CA ALA A 278 -25.85 -8.94 17.00
C ALA A 278 -25.14 -7.66 16.52
N GLU A 279 -24.56 -6.90 17.44
CA GLU A 279 -23.83 -5.66 17.14
C GLU A 279 -22.54 -5.92 16.37
N THR A 280 -21.83 -6.99 16.74
CA THR A 280 -20.63 -7.43 16.02
C THR A 280 -20.97 -7.83 14.58
N ALA A 281 -22.10 -8.52 14.37
CA ALA A 281 -22.57 -8.88 13.04
C ALA A 281 -22.99 -7.65 12.22
N LEU A 282 -23.65 -6.67 12.85
CA LEU A 282 -24.02 -5.42 12.20
C LEU A 282 -22.78 -4.65 11.75
N LEU A 283 -21.78 -4.51 12.63
CA LEU A 283 -20.50 -3.90 12.28
C LEU A 283 -19.82 -4.62 11.11
N LEU A 284 -19.70 -5.95 11.15
CA LEU A 284 -19.12 -6.72 10.05
C LEU A 284 -19.90 -6.58 8.74
N SER A 285 -21.24 -6.47 8.82
CA SER A 285 -22.09 -6.24 7.66
C SER A 285 -21.89 -4.84 7.08
N GLU A 286 -21.78 -3.83 7.92
CA GLU A 286 -21.52 -2.45 7.50
C GLU A 286 -20.13 -2.28 6.88
N LEU A 287 -19.14 -2.98 7.42
CA LEU A 287 -17.80 -3.08 6.85
C LEU A 287 -17.78 -3.98 5.61
N GLY A 288 -18.87 -4.66 5.26
CA GLY A 288 -19.03 -5.42 4.03
C GLY A 288 -18.34 -6.79 4.00
N TYR A 289 -18.09 -7.40 5.15
CA TYR A 289 -17.51 -8.75 5.28
C TYR A 289 -18.56 -9.86 5.34
N VAL A 290 -19.74 -9.56 5.87
CA VAL A 290 -20.86 -10.51 5.99
C VAL A 290 -22.15 -9.92 5.43
N SER A 291 -23.12 -10.78 5.13
CA SER A 291 -24.43 -10.36 4.66
C SER A 291 -25.25 -9.70 5.77
N GLY A 292 -25.96 -8.63 5.42
CA GLY A 292 -26.98 -8.03 6.29
C GLY A 292 -28.16 -8.96 6.54
N ARG A 293 -29.19 -8.47 7.25
CA ARG A 293 -30.42 -9.23 7.50
C ARG A 293 -31.15 -9.52 6.18
N GLN A 294 -31.34 -10.80 5.89
CA GLN A 294 -32.08 -11.32 4.73
C GLN A 294 -33.33 -12.06 5.18
N GLU A 295 -34.24 -12.39 4.25
CA GLU A 295 -35.51 -13.09 4.57
C GLU A 295 -35.32 -14.42 5.30
N ASN A 296 -34.26 -15.18 4.97
CA ASN A 296 -33.93 -16.45 5.63
C ASN A 296 -33.11 -16.29 6.93
N ASN A 297 -32.84 -15.05 7.34
CA ASN A 297 -31.98 -14.68 8.47
C ASN A 297 -30.57 -15.29 8.47
N ARG A 298 -30.13 -15.95 7.41
CA ARG A 298 -28.82 -16.61 7.38
C ARG A 298 -27.72 -15.59 7.17
N ILE A 299 -26.63 -15.73 7.92
CA ILE A 299 -25.44 -14.91 7.80
C ILE A 299 -24.43 -15.67 6.94
N SER A 300 -23.91 -14.99 5.94
CA SER A 300 -22.94 -15.56 5.01
C SER A 300 -21.79 -14.58 4.78
N MET A 301 -20.62 -15.11 4.45
CA MET A 301 -19.49 -14.30 4.03
C MET A 301 -19.80 -13.67 2.67
N THR A 302 -19.63 -12.35 2.56
CA THR A 302 -19.76 -11.61 1.28
C THR A 302 -18.43 -11.45 0.57
N VAL A 303 -17.36 -11.99 1.17
CA VAL A 303 -15.99 -11.90 0.69
C VAL A 303 -15.34 -13.28 0.61
N PRO A 304 -14.35 -13.49 -0.27
CA PRO A 304 -13.56 -14.72 -0.29
C PRO A 304 -12.85 -14.92 1.05
N VAL A 305 -12.87 -16.18 1.53
CA VAL A 305 -12.11 -16.63 2.70
C VAL A 305 -11.01 -17.56 2.20
N PHE A 306 -9.76 -17.20 2.48
CA PHE A 306 -8.57 -17.98 2.18
C PHE A 306 -8.06 -18.64 3.46
N TYR A 307 -7.86 -19.96 3.40
CA TYR A 307 -7.40 -20.72 4.56
C TYR A 307 -5.89 -20.89 4.54
N GLN A 308 -5.28 -21.01 5.72
CA GLN A 308 -3.84 -21.22 5.84
C GLN A 308 -3.34 -22.45 5.06
N ASP A 309 -4.12 -23.54 5.03
CA ASP A 309 -3.77 -24.76 4.29
C ASP A 309 -3.88 -24.60 2.76
N GLU A 310 -4.40 -23.47 2.28
CA GLU A 310 -4.42 -23.06 0.87
C GLU A 310 -3.22 -22.19 0.50
N GLN A 311 -2.36 -21.80 1.45
CA GLN A 311 -1.13 -21.05 1.16
C GLN A 311 -0.24 -21.71 0.10
N PRO A 312 -0.08 -23.05 0.05
CA PRO A 312 0.64 -23.71 -1.04
C PRO A 312 0.05 -23.45 -2.44
N LEU A 313 -1.25 -23.15 -2.56
CA LEU A 313 -1.87 -22.78 -3.84
C LEU A 313 -1.43 -21.39 -4.29
N ILE A 314 -1.34 -20.44 -3.36
CA ILE A 314 -0.85 -19.08 -3.62
C ILE A 314 0.62 -19.14 -4.05
N ILE A 315 1.44 -19.90 -3.31
CA ILE A 315 2.85 -20.12 -3.65
C ILE A 315 2.98 -20.74 -5.05
N ALA A 316 2.17 -21.75 -5.38
CA ALA A 316 2.19 -22.35 -6.71
C ALA A 316 1.86 -21.36 -7.84
N VAL A 317 0.97 -20.38 -7.60
CA VAL A 317 0.74 -19.29 -8.56
C VAL A 317 1.98 -18.41 -8.68
N GLY A 318 2.60 -18.02 -7.55
CA GLY A 318 3.86 -17.26 -7.54
C GLY A 318 4.99 -17.96 -8.31
N ASP A 319 5.17 -19.26 -8.09
CA ASP A 319 6.19 -20.08 -8.76
C ASP A 319 5.98 -20.19 -10.28
N ILE A 320 4.74 -20.08 -10.75
CA ILE A 320 4.42 -20.03 -12.19
C ILE A 320 4.65 -18.61 -12.74
N VAL A 321 4.22 -17.58 -12.03
CA VAL A 321 4.16 -16.20 -12.54
C VAL A 321 5.52 -15.51 -12.49
N LEU A 322 6.18 -15.50 -11.33
CA LEU A 322 7.36 -14.64 -11.08
C LEU A 322 8.54 -14.97 -12.00
N PRO A 323 8.90 -16.25 -12.26
CA PRO A 323 9.97 -16.56 -13.20
C PRO A 323 9.68 -16.12 -14.63
N GLN A 324 8.41 -16.10 -15.05
CA GLN A 324 8.00 -15.74 -16.41
C GLN A 324 8.08 -14.24 -16.67
N ILE A 325 8.09 -13.42 -15.61
CA ILE A 325 8.10 -11.95 -15.71
C ILE A 325 9.45 -11.35 -15.30
N ASN A 326 10.35 -12.15 -14.69
CA ASN A 326 11.62 -11.69 -14.12
C ASN A 326 12.47 -10.91 -15.14
N ASP A 327 12.62 -11.43 -16.35
CA ASP A 327 13.43 -10.78 -17.38
C ASP A 327 12.85 -9.43 -17.82
N ALA A 328 11.53 -9.32 -17.93
CA ALA A 328 10.86 -8.06 -18.27
C ALA A 328 11.07 -7.01 -17.18
N VAL A 329 10.94 -7.41 -15.91
CA VAL A 329 11.18 -6.53 -14.75
C VAL A 329 12.65 -6.10 -14.70
N ARG A 330 13.59 -7.04 -14.85
CA ARG A 330 15.04 -6.77 -14.87
C ARG A 330 15.42 -5.79 -15.97
N GLN A 331 14.98 -6.03 -17.21
CA GLN A 331 15.25 -5.13 -18.34
C GLN A 331 14.70 -3.72 -18.11
N THR A 332 13.54 -3.61 -17.46
CA THR A 332 12.95 -2.33 -17.10
C THR A 332 13.85 -1.60 -16.11
N PHE A 333 14.28 -2.27 -15.04
CA PHE A 333 15.11 -1.66 -14.00
C PHE A 333 16.49 -1.26 -14.55
N ASP A 334 17.08 -2.11 -15.39
CA ASP A 334 18.33 -1.82 -16.10
C ASP A 334 18.17 -0.59 -17.00
N SER A 335 17.04 -0.47 -17.72
CA SER A 335 16.74 0.70 -18.56
C SER A 335 16.64 1.99 -17.73
N PHE A 336 15.97 1.95 -16.57
CA PHE A 336 15.93 3.08 -15.64
C PHE A 336 17.32 3.50 -15.15
N SER A 337 18.19 2.52 -14.87
CA SER A 337 19.57 2.81 -14.48
C SER A 337 20.40 3.48 -15.59
N MET A 338 20.06 3.20 -16.85
CA MET A 338 20.72 3.75 -18.04
C MET A 338 20.18 5.12 -18.48
N CYS A 339 18.98 5.53 -18.04
CA CYS A 339 18.41 6.85 -18.26
C CYS A 339 19.09 7.92 -17.38
N THR A 340 20.43 7.98 -17.42
CA THR A 340 21.25 8.83 -16.58
C THR A 340 20.95 10.31 -16.83
N GLY A 341 20.23 10.95 -15.92
CA GLY A 341 20.08 12.41 -15.87
C GLY A 341 18.64 12.93 -15.83
N ASP A 342 17.65 12.12 -16.25
CA ASP A 342 16.28 12.61 -16.39
C ASP A 342 15.41 12.40 -15.14
N PHE A 343 15.72 11.36 -14.35
CA PHE A 343 14.99 11.06 -13.11
C PHE A 343 15.67 11.67 -11.88
N THR A 344 14.90 12.32 -11.01
CA THR A 344 15.41 12.96 -9.78
C THR A 344 16.23 12.00 -8.92
N ALA A 345 15.72 10.81 -8.60
CA ALA A 345 16.45 9.84 -7.77
C ALA A 345 17.78 9.37 -8.41
N VAL A 346 17.82 9.17 -9.73
CA VAL A 346 19.03 8.79 -10.47
C VAL A 346 20.03 9.94 -10.47
N LYS A 347 19.57 11.16 -10.72
CA LYS A 347 20.36 12.39 -10.69
C LYS A 347 21.02 12.62 -9.32
N HIS A 348 20.30 12.31 -8.24
CA HIS A 348 20.81 12.37 -6.87
C HIS A 348 21.61 11.13 -6.45
N MET A 349 21.89 10.20 -7.36
CA MET A 349 22.70 8.99 -7.14
C MET A 349 22.17 8.11 -6.01
N VAL A 350 20.85 7.93 -5.95
CA VAL A 350 20.20 6.97 -5.05
C VAL A 350 20.43 5.55 -5.60
N ASP A 351 20.61 4.55 -4.72
CA ASP A 351 20.76 3.15 -5.17
C ASP A 351 19.51 2.72 -5.95
N ILE A 352 19.71 2.18 -7.14
CA ILE A 352 18.64 1.72 -8.03
C ILE A 352 17.73 0.68 -7.35
N LYS A 353 18.24 -0.09 -6.39
CA LYS A 353 17.44 -1.05 -5.62
C LYS A 353 16.39 -0.38 -4.74
N GLU A 354 16.68 0.83 -4.22
CA GLU A 354 15.70 1.61 -3.46
C GLU A 354 14.62 2.16 -4.39
N ILE A 355 15.02 2.64 -5.58
CA ILE A 355 14.11 3.11 -6.63
C ILE A 355 13.22 1.95 -7.10
N GLY A 356 13.80 0.76 -7.23
CA GLY A 356 13.14 -0.46 -7.70
C GLY A 356 11.93 -0.88 -6.86
N ASN A 357 11.89 -0.53 -5.56
CA ASN A 357 10.73 -0.76 -4.72
C ASN A 357 9.49 -0.06 -5.31
N GLU A 358 9.61 1.24 -5.59
CA GLU A 358 8.52 2.02 -6.16
C GLU A 358 8.24 1.65 -7.62
N LEU A 359 9.28 1.39 -8.43
CA LEU A 359 9.07 0.93 -9.80
C LEU A 359 8.21 -0.34 -9.83
N TRP A 360 8.41 -1.26 -8.89
CA TRP A 360 7.58 -2.45 -8.79
C TRP A 360 6.12 -2.09 -8.47
N HIS A 361 5.85 -1.24 -7.46
CA HIS A 361 4.49 -0.74 -7.15
C HIS A 361 3.75 -0.22 -8.38
N GLN A 362 4.42 0.61 -9.18
CA GLN A 362 3.85 1.15 -10.41
C GLN A 362 3.63 0.07 -11.47
N ILE A 363 4.61 -0.81 -11.70
CA ILE A 363 4.51 -1.89 -12.70
C ILE A 363 3.35 -2.83 -12.39
N PHE A 364 3.23 -3.31 -11.15
CA PHE A 364 2.18 -4.25 -10.82
C PHE A 364 0.81 -3.56 -10.71
N GLY A 365 0.75 -2.30 -10.28
CA GLY A 365 -0.47 -1.50 -10.33
C GLY A 365 -1.03 -1.36 -11.75
N LEU A 366 -0.17 -1.01 -12.72
CA LEU A 366 -0.52 -0.93 -14.14
C LEU A 366 -0.90 -2.30 -14.72
N THR A 367 -0.17 -3.35 -14.33
CA THR A 367 -0.51 -4.73 -14.70
C THR A 367 -1.91 -5.10 -14.22
N ASN A 368 -2.25 -4.80 -12.96
CA ASN A 368 -3.54 -5.12 -12.37
C ASN A 368 -4.70 -4.41 -13.07
N GLU A 369 -4.51 -3.14 -13.48
CA GLU A 369 -5.49 -2.41 -14.30
C GLU A 369 -5.72 -3.09 -15.66
N HIS A 370 -4.64 -3.56 -16.30
CA HIS A 370 -4.75 -4.29 -17.56
C HIS A 370 -5.50 -5.62 -17.38
N LEU A 371 -5.14 -6.41 -16.37
CA LEU A 371 -5.79 -7.70 -16.09
C LEU A 371 -7.29 -7.54 -15.80
N ALA A 372 -7.66 -6.47 -15.06
CA ALA A 372 -9.05 -6.15 -14.78
C ALA A 372 -9.81 -5.67 -16.03
N LYS A 373 -9.12 -4.98 -16.95
CA LYS A 373 -9.67 -4.54 -18.22
C LYS A 373 -9.90 -5.71 -19.19
N THR A 374 -8.99 -6.68 -19.23
CA THR A 374 -9.12 -7.85 -20.13
C THR A 374 -9.98 -8.97 -19.54
N GLY A 375 -10.30 -8.87 -18.24
CA GLY A 375 -11.22 -9.79 -17.56
C GLY A 375 -10.55 -11.06 -17.04
N LEU A 376 -9.22 -11.10 -16.95
CA LEU A 376 -8.53 -12.20 -16.28
C LEU A 376 -8.79 -12.17 -14.77
N VAL A 377 -8.88 -10.96 -14.20
CA VAL A 377 -9.29 -10.71 -12.82
C VAL A 377 -10.53 -9.84 -12.79
N ASP A 378 -11.29 -9.90 -11.70
CA ASP A 378 -12.48 -9.05 -11.55
C ASP A 378 -12.09 -7.59 -11.34
N LYS A 379 -12.82 -6.68 -11.98
CA LYS A 379 -12.63 -5.23 -11.81
C LYS A 379 -13.43 -4.71 -10.60
N PRO A 380 -12.77 -4.17 -9.56
CA PRO A 380 -13.50 -3.49 -8.48
C PRO A 380 -14.20 -2.23 -8.99
N GLN A 381 -15.44 -2.02 -8.53
CA GLN A 381 -16.21 -0.82 -8.85
C GLN A 381 -15.74 0.38 -8.04
N HIS A 382 -15.89 1.58 -8.61
CA HIS A 382 -15.63 2.81 -7.87
C HIS A 382 -16.76 3.05 -6.88
N ILE A 383 -16.38 3.33 -5.63
CA ILE A 383 -17.28 3.73 -4.57
C ILE A 383 -16.89 5.14 -4.14
N ASP A 384 -17.83 6.08 -4.26
CA ASP A 384 -17.60 7.49 -3.92
C ASP A 384 -17.05 7.63 -2.50
N GLY A 385 -15.95 8.37 -2.36
CA GLY A 385 -15.25 8.58 -1.10
C GLY A 385 -14.38 7.40 -0.62
N GLN A 386 -14.47 6.22 -1.24
CA GLN A 386 -13.75 5.01 -0.79
C GLN A 386 -12.76 4.43 -1.82
N GLY A 387 -12.82 4.84 -3.08
CA GLY A 387 -11.95 4.31 -4.14
C GLY A 387 -12.48 3.02 -4.77
N ARG A 388 -11.57 2.19 -5.30
CA ARG A 388 -11.88 0.89 -5.92
C ARG A 388 -11.13 -0.21 -5.20
N PHE A 389 -11.86 -1.16 -4.62
CA PHE A 389 -11.23 -2.25 -3.88
C PHE A 389 -12.16 -3.45 -3.73
N PHE A 390 -11.55 -4.56 -3.33
CA PHE A 390 -12.23 -5.76 -2.89
C PHE A 390 -11.69 -6.22 -1.55
N ARG A 391 -12.59 -6.74 -0.71
CA ARG A 391 -12.26 -7.30 0.60
C ARG A 391 -12.06 -8.80 0.52
N SER A 392 -11.23 -9.33 1.41
CA SER A 392 -11.07 -10.75 1.67
C SER A 392 -10.80 -11.01 3.16
N ILE A 393 -10.93 -12.28 3.56
CA ILE A 393 -10.47 -12.76 4.88
C ILE A 393 -9.37 -13.79 4.66
N ARG A 394 -8.31 -13.72 5.46
CA ARG A 394 -7.35 -14.83 5.61
C ARG A 394 -7.47 -15.43 7.00
N MET A 395 -7.59 -16.74 7.06
CA MET A 395 -7.53 -17.51 8.31
C MET A 395 -6.06 -17.83 8.59
N GLU A 396 -5.52 -17.32 9.69
CA GLU A 396 -4.13 -17.48 10.13
C GLU A 396 -4.06 -18.40 11.36
N SER A 397 -2.97 -19.16 11.51
CA SER A 397 -2.74 -20.04 12.68
C SER A 397 -2.47 -19.28 13.96
#